data_AF-A0A2C5ZHL0-F1
#
_entry.id   AF-A0A2C5ZHL0-F1
#
_cell.length_a   1.000
_cell.length_b   1.000
_cell.length_c   1.000
_cell.angle_alpha   90.00
_cell.angle_beta   90.00
_cell.angle_gamma   90.00
#
_symmetry.space_group_name_H-M   'P 1'
#
loop_
_entity.id
_entity.type
_entity.pdbx_description
1 polymer ?
#
loop_
_entity_poly.entity_id
_entity_poly.type
_entity_poly.pdbx_seq_one_letter_code
_entity_poly.pdbx_strand_id
1 'polypeptide(L)'
;MNTSQLETCCKILESTMQFPSDQYLVKLVRIQQLAQTISLTMAFDPAMPAMSLPLTMVVESFQDQLDTFRATLPANLAQNPTLQCHIAIAELLLKDIAISDQHCNSSNMPLTDRLQLLWSCVRSLGAFFNVRFAVSELERPRFLTLIASDLAYTFITGIKLLTVRVPGWNLDHIGKELALDKILTRQISDLESMINRRKNGLLFTDR
;
A
#
# COMPACT_ATOMS: atom_id res chain seq x y z
N MET A 1 -5.75 18.42 -5.84
CA MET A 1 -7.12 18.02 -5.48
C MET A 1 -7.54 18.83 -4.26
N ASN A 2 -8.72 19.44 -4.24
CA ASN A 2 -9.15 20.27 -3.11
C ASN A 2 -9.61 19.36 -1.94
N THR A 3 -8.74 19.15 -0.96
CA THR A 3 -8.98 18.24 0.18
C THR A 3 -10.19 18.67 1.03
N SER A 4 -10.51 19.97 1.07
CA SER A 4 -11.65 20.51 1.85
C SER A 4 -13.01 20.02 1.37
N GLN A 5 -13.17 19.77 0.07
CA GLN A 5 -14.40 19.23 -0.49
C GLN A 5 -14.60 17.76 -0.09
N LEU A 6 -13.53 16.97 -0.11
CA LEU A 6 -13.56 15.57 0.32
C LEU A 6 -13.88 15.43 1.81
N GLU A 7 -13.32 16.30 2.64
CA GLU A 7 -13.65 16.35 4.08
C GLU A 7 -15.12 16.68 4.31
N THR A 8 -15.66 17.64 3.55
CA THR A 8 -17.08 18.01 3.62
C THR A 8 -17.96 16.82 3.23
N CYS A 9 -17.64 16.13 2.14
CA CYS A 9 -18.36 14.91 1.73
C CYS A 9 -18.27 13.81 2.80
N CYS A 10 -17.09 13.56 3.38
CA CYS A 10 -16.94 12.57 4.44
C CYS A 10 -17.78 12.91 5.68
N LYS A 11 -17.82 14.18 6.09
CA LYS A 11 -18.65 14.64 7.22
C LYS A 11 -20.14 14.42 6.95
N ILE A 12 -20.61 14.71 5.75
CA ILE A 12 -22.01 14.47 5.35
C ILE A 12 -22.33 12.97 5.37
N LEU A 13 -21.45 12.14 4.82
CA LEU A 13 -21.63 10.68 4.84
C LEU A 13 -21.65 10.14 6.27
N GLU A 14 -20.75 10.63 7.13
CA GLU A 14 -20.69 10.21 8.54
C GLU A 14 -21.90 10.67 9.36
N SER A 15 -22.44 11.85 9.07
CA SER A 15 -23.63 12.37 9.78
C SER A 15 -24.92 11.69 9.32
N THR A 16 -25.00 11.32 8.03
CA THR A 16 -26.26 10.87 7.43
C THR A 16 -26.37 9.34 7.41
N MET A 17 -25.25 8.63 7.15
CA MET A 17 -25.17 7.16 7.10
C MET A 17 -26.37 6.50 6.41
N GLN A 18 -26.72 6.99 5.21
CA GLN A 18 -27.91 6.52 4.49
C GLN A 18 -27.77 5.06 4.05
N PHE A 19 -26.54 4.65 3.72
CA PHE A 19 -26.23 3.28 3.30
C PHE A 19 -25.13 2.66 4.16
N PRO A 20 -25.17 1.33 4.42
CA PRO A 20 -24.09 0.64 5.10
C PRO A 20 -22.71 0.81 4.42
N SER A 21 -22.70 1.05 3.10
CA SER A 21 -21.49 1.34 2.33
C SER A 21 -20.84 2.68 2.66
N ASP A 22 -21.57 3.63 3.27
CA ASP A 22 -21.07 4.97 3.57
C ASP A 22 -19.91 4.90 4.56
N GLN A 23 -20.04 4.04 5.59
CA GLN A 23 -18.98 3.79 6.56
C GLN A 23 -17.71 3.25 5.88
N TYR A 24 -17.86 2.31 4.94
CA TYR A 24 -16.74 1.78 4.16
C TYR A 24 -16.09 2.86 3.30
N LEU A 25 -16.89 3.65 2.59
CA LEU A 25 -16.41 4.71 1.70
C LEU A 25 -15.61 5.77 2.47
N VAL A 26 -16.10 6.20 3.64
CA VAL A 26 -15.40 7.16 4.49
C VAL A 26 -14.03 6.63 4.92
N LYS A 27 -13.96 5.37 5.36
CA LYS A 27 -12.67 4.76 5.76
C LYS A 27 -11.72 4.61 4.57
N LEU A 28 -12.25 4.28 3.39
CA LEU A 28 -11.48 4.18 2.15
C LEU A 28 -10.88 5.52 1.73
N VAL A 29 -11.67 6.60 1.76
CA VAL A 29 -11.17 7.95 1.46
C VAL A 29 -10.09 8.37 2.46
N ARG A 30 -10.31 8.13 3.76
CA ARG A 30 -9.35 8.52 4.81
C ARG A 30 -7.99 7.85 4.66
N ILE A 31 -7.92 6.55 4.38
CA ILE A 31 -6.63 5.89 4.19
C ILE A 31 -5.91 6.38 2.94
N GLN A 32 -6.64 6.70 1.86
CA GLN A 32 -6.05 7.26 0.65
C GLN A 32 -5.55 8.70 0.87
N GLN A 33 -6.27 9.51 1.64
CA GLN A 33 -5.81 10.84 2.04
C GLN A 33 -4.53 10.75 2.89
N LEU A 34 -4.48 9.82 3.85
CA LEU A 34 -3.28 9.58 4.66
C LEU A 34 -2.10 9.13 3.78
N ALA A 35 -2.31 8.17 2.88
CA ALA A 35 -1.30 7.72 1.92
C ALA A 35 -0.80 8.86 1.02
N GLN A 36 -1.69 9.72 0.54
CA GLN A 36 -1.34 10.89 -0.25
C GLN A 36 -0.50 11.88 0.55
N THR A 37 -0.89 12.18 1.79
CA THR A 37 -0.13 13.07 2.69
C THR A 37 1.26 12.51 2.95
N ILE A 38 1.38 11.22 3.26
CA ILE A 38 2.67 10.53 3.41
C ILE A 38 3.51 10.71 2.14
N SER A 39 2.96 10.37 0.98
CA SER A 39 3.68 10.46 -0.30
C SER A 39 4.19 11.87 -0.58
N LEU A 40 3.37 12.90 -0.33
CA LEU A 40 3.78 14.29 -0.53
C LEU A 40 4.85 14.71 0.49
N THR A 41 4.71 14.34 1.76
CA THR A 41 5.67 14.69 2.81
C THR A 41 7.02 13.98 2.60
N MET A 42 7.01 12.70 2.25
CA MET A 42 8.23 11.91 2.02
C MET A 42 8.93 12.24 0.70
N ALA A 43 8.24 12.86 -0.25
CA ALA A 43 8.84 13.30 -1.52
C ALA A 43 9.71 14.57 -1.36
N PHE A 44 9.64 15.28 -0.23
CA PHE A 44 10.46 16.47 0.00
C PHE A 44 11.92 16.09 0.31
N ASP A 45 12.84 16.76 -0.39
CA ASP A 45 14.28 16.59 -0.17
C ASP A 45 14.68 17.12 1.22
N PRO A 46 15.30 16.31 2.09
CA PRO A 46 15.82 16.76 3.39
C PRO A 46 16.91 17.84 3.27
N ALA A 47 17.49 18.05 2.08
CA ALA A 47 18.40 19.16 1.80
C ALA A 47 17.67 20.52 1.61
N MET A 48 16.35 20.52 1.45
CA MET A 48 15.55 21.74 1.44
C MET A 48 15.30 22.20 2.88
N PRO A 49 15.60 23.47 3.24
CA PRO A 49 15.45 23.99 4.60
C PRO A 49 13.99 24.10 5.12
N ALA A 50 13.03 23.52 4.38
CA ALA A 50 11.60 23.61 4.64
C ALA A 50 11.09 22.58 5.67
N MET A 51 11.82 21.48 5.94
CA MET A 51 11.46 20.57 7.03
C MET A 51 12.22 20.93 8.31
N SER A 52 11.49 21.46 9.29
CA SER A 52 12.02 21.80 10.62
C SER A 52 12.16 20.58 11.55
N LEU A 53 11.68 19.40 11.14
CA LEU A 53 11.59 18.19 11.96
C LEU A 53 12.53 17.08 11.44
N PRO A 54 13.22 16.33 12.32
CA PRO A 54 13.98 15.14 11.95
C PRO A 54 13.10 14.09 11.26
N LEU A 55 13.63 13.44 10.23
CA LEU A 55 12.90 12.43 9.44
C LEU A 55 12.32 11.31 10.31
N THR A 56 13.05 10.87 11.33
CA THR A 56 12.59 9.83 12.27
C THR A 56 11.29 10.23 12.98
N MET A 57 11.19 11.48 13.45
CA MET A 57 9.96 11.98 14.07
C MET A 57 8.79 12.05 13.10
N VAL A 58 9.06 12.38 11.83
CA VAL A 58 8.02 12.39 10.78
C VAL A 58 7.53 10.97 10.51
N VAL A 59 8.45 10.00 10.43
CA VAL A 59 8.10 8.58 10.25
C VAL A 59 7.28 8.05 11.42
N GLU A 60 7.69 8.31 12.66
CA GLU A 60 6.96 7.91 13.86
C GLU A 60 5.55 8.51 13.90
N SER A 61 5.41 9.81 13.62
CA SER A 61 4.12 10.49 13.60
C SER A 61 3.13 9.89 12.58
N PHE A 62 3.60 9.54 11.38
CA PHE A 62 2.74 8.87 10.40
C PHE A 62 2.46 7.41 10.75
N GLN A 63 3.40 6.71 11.38
CA GLN A 63 3.17 5.35 11.87
C GLN A 63 2.07 5.35 12.94
N ASP A 64 2.10 6.30 13.89
CA ASP A 64 1.03 6.49 14.89
C ASP A 64 -0.33 6.78 14.26
N GLN A 65 -0.35 7.59 13.18
CA GLN A 65 -1.59 7.86 12.44
C GLN A 65 -2.13 6.61 11.73
N LEU A 66 -1.26 5.78 11.16
CA LEU A 66 -1.65 4.50 10.55
C LEU A 66 -2.18 3.51 11.60
N ASP A 67 -1.53 3.42 12.75
CA ASP A 67 -1.95 2.55 13.84
C ASP A 67 -3.26 3.02 14.46
N THR A 68 -3.44 4.33 14.62
CA THR A 68 -4.72 4.94 15.00
C THR A 68 -5.81 4.64 13.97
N PHE A 69 -5.51 4.76 12.68
CA PHE A 69 -6.45 4.40 11.63
C PHE A 69 -6.88 2.94 11.75
N ARG A 70 -5.94 2.01 11.89
CA ARG A 70 -6.21 0.57 12.10
C ARG A 70 -7.09 0.34 13.33
N ALA A 71 -6.75 0.96 14.47
CA ALA A 71 -7.49 0.80 15.72
C ALA A 71 -8.93 1.35 15.66
N THR A 72 -9.18 2.35 14.83
CA THR A 72 -10.52 2.95 14.65
C THR A 72 -11.36 2.25 13.58
N LEU A 73 -10.86 1.17 12.96
CA LEU A 73 -11.64 0.39 12.01
C LEU A 73 -12.72 -0.45 12.72
N PRO A 74 -13.99 -0.33 12.31
CA PRO A 74 -15.04 -1.25 12.75
C PRO A 74 -14.70 -2.71 12.44
N ALA A 75 -15.15 -3.65 13.28
CA ALA A 75 -14.83 -5.08 13.14
C ALA A 75 -15.22 -5.66 11.76
N ASN A 76 -16.34 -5.21 11.20
CA ASN A 76 -16.80 -5.59 9.85
C ASN A 76 -15.91 -5.07 8.72
N LEU A 77 -15.11 -4.02 8.98
CA LEU A 77 -14.20 -3.41 8.00
C LEU A 77 -12.74 -3.78 8.24
N ALA A 78 -12.37 -4.22 9.44
CA ALA A 78 -11.01 -4.57 9.79
C ALA A 78 -10.41 -5.66 8.89
N GLN A 79 -11.23 -6.60 8.39
CA GLN A 79 -10.79 -7.66 7.48
C GLN A 79 -11.11 -7.39 6.01
N ASN A 80 -11.51 -6.16 5.66
CA ASN A 80 -11.82 -5.83 4.28
C ASN A 80 -10.54 -5.83 3.42
N PRO A 81 -10.46 -6.64 2.33
CA PRO A 81 -9.24 -6.77 1.54
C PRO A 81 -8.76 -5.45 0.92
N THR A 82 -9.67 -4.63 0.42
CA THR A 82 -9.32 -3.34 -0.21
C THR A 82 -8.70 -2.38 0.81
N LEU A 83 -9.27 -2.30 2.02
CA LEU A 83 -8.71 -1.46 3.08
C LEU A 83 -7.34 -1.98 3.53
N GLN A 84 -7.19 -3.29 3.70
CA GLN A 84 -5.90 -3.89 4.06
C GLN A 84 -4.82 -3.61 3.01
N CYS A 85 -5.16 -3.72 1.71
CA CYS A 85 -4.25 -3.34 0.64
C CYS A 85 -3.85 -1.86 0.73
N HIS A 86 -4.79 -0.93 0.89
CA HIS A 86 -4.44 0.50 1.00
C HIS A 86 -3.62 0.84 2.24
N ILE A 87 -3.85 0.16 3.37
CA ILE A 87 -2.99 0.35 4.54
C ILE A 87 -1.56 -0.15 4.26
N ALA A 88 -1.42 -1.32 3.62
CA ALA A 88 -0.11 -1.83 3.22
C ALA A 88 0.62 -0.89 2.25
N ILE A 89 -0.11 -0.24 1.33
CA ILE A 89 0.44 0.80 0.45
C ILE A 89 0.89 2.04 1.23
N ALA A 90 0.08 2.53 2.16
CA ALA A 90 0.43 3.69 2.98
C ALA A 90 1.67 3.43 3.83
N GLU A 91 1.80 2.22 4.41
CA GLU A 91 3.02 1.79 5.08
C GLU A 91 4.22 1.76 4.13
N LEU A 92 4.04 1.19 2.94
CA LEU A 92 5.11 1.11 1.96
C LEU A 92 5.61 2.50 1.57
N LEU A 93 4.70 3.45 1.29
CA LEU A 93 5.02 4.85 1.00
C LEU A 93 5.77 5.54 2.14
N LEU A 94 5.47 5.19 3.39
CA LEU A 94 6.15 5.78 4.55
C LEU A 94 7.60 5.30 4.68
N LYS A 95 7.83 4.04 4.32
CA LYS A 95 9.11 3.34 4.57
C LYS A 95 9.99 3.29 3.32
N ASP A 96 9.46 3.61 2.13
CA ASP A 96 10.19 3.57 0.87
C ASP A 96 11.37 4.54 0.82
N ILE A 97 11.37 5.57 1.66
CA ILE A 97 12.50 6.49 1.82
C ILE A 97 13.80 5.75 2.15
N ALA A 98 13.72 4.61 2.86
CA ALA A 98 14.86 3.76 3.21
C ALA A 98 15.56 3.12 1.99
N ILE A 99 14.86 3.03 0.86
CA ILE A 99 15.37 2.50 -0.40
C ILE A 99 16.34 3.51 -1.05
N SER A 100 16.14 4.81 -0.85
CA SER A 100 16.96 5.86 -1.45
C SER A 100 18.20 6.18 -0.61
N ASP A 101 19.39 6.00 -1.18
CA ASP A 101 20.65 6.31 -0.50
C ASP A 101 20.79 7.79 -0.12
N GLN A 102 20.18 8.69 -0.89
CA GLN A 102 20.23 10.14 -0.65
C GLN A 102 19.62 10.52 0.70
N HIS A 103 18.62 9.78 1.18
CA HIS A 103 17.91 10.07 2.42
C HIS A 103 18.51 9.37 3.63
N CYS A 104 19.38 8.37 3.42
CA CYS A 104 19.84 7.46 4.45
C CYS A 104 21.37 7.48 4.62
N ASN A 105 21.96 8.68 4.58
CA ASN A 105 23.34 8.85 5.02
C ASN A 105 23.48 8.53 6.52
N SER A 106 24.68 8.15 6.97
CA SER A 106 24.94 7.74 8.35
C SER A 106 24.63 8.83 9.39
N SER A 107 24.58 10.09 8.98
CA SER A 107 24.27 11.24 9.84
C SER A 107 22.77 11.38 10.09
N ASN A 108 21.93 10.96 9.13
CA ASN A 108 20.48 11.09 9.17
C ASN A 108 19.78 9.82 9.65
N MET A 109 20.35 8.64 9.37
CA MET A 109 19.75 7.36 9.70
C MET A 109 20.82 6.30 9.97
N PRO A 110 20.91 5.77 11.21
CA PRO A 110 21.75 4.62 11.51
C PRO A 110 21.44 3.42 10.61
N LEU A 111 22.47 2.64 10.29
CA LEU A 111 22.34 1.47 9.41
C LEU A 111 21.28 0.47 9.91
N THR A 112 21.23 0.24 11.22
CA THR A 112 20.25 -0.68 11.84
C THR A 112 18.82 -0.23 11.58
N ASP A 113 18.55 1.07 11.74
CA ASP A 113 17.22 1.65 11.54
C ASP A 113 16.82 1.59 10.06
N ARG A 114 17.77 1.88 9.16
CA ARG A 114 17.56 1.72 7.72
C ARG A 114 17.19 0.29 7.35
N LEU A 115 17.90 -0.71 7.89
CA LEU A 115 17.61 -2.12 7.66
C LEU A 115 16.22 -2.50 8.20
N GLN A 116 15.82 -1.99 9.37
CA GLN A 116 14.48 -2.22 9.90
C GLN A 116 13.39 -1.68 8.99
N LEU A 117 13.56 -0.47 8.45
CA LEU A 117 12.61 0.12 7.50
C LEU A 117 12.54 -0.66 6.19
N LEU A 118 13.68 -1.07 5.62
CA LEU A 118 13.73 -1.91 4.43
C LEU A 118 13.00 -3.25 4.63
N TRP A 119 13.22 -3.91 5.77
CA TRP A 119 12.47 -5.14 6.14
C TRP A 119 10.99 -4.88 6.37
N SER A 120 10.64 -3.68 6.85
CA SER A 120 9.25 -3.25 6.96
C SER A 120 8.60 -3.12 5.57
N CYS A 121 9.30 -2.58 4.57
CA CYS A 121 8.83 -2.57 3.18
C CYS A 121 8.58 -3.99 2.62
N VAL A 122 9.48 -4.94 2.87
CA VAL A 122 9.31 -6.35 2.45
C VAL A 122 8.04 -6.94 3.08
N ARG A 123 7.81 -6.72 4.38
CA ARG A 123 6.61 -7.19 5.08
C ARG A 123 5.32 -6.55 4.55
N SER A 124 5.31 -5.24 4.32
CA SER A 124 4.14 -4.55 3.76
C SER A 124 3.83 -5.01 2.33
N LEU A 125 4.86 -5.27 1.50
CA LEU A 125 4.68 -5.90 0.18
C LEU A 125 4.07 -7.30 0.30
N GLY A 126 4.60 -8.14 1.19
CA GLY A 126 4.05 -9.47 1.45
C GLY A 126 2.59 -9.41 1.91
N ALA A 127 2.26 -8.49 2.82
CA ALA A 127 0.89 -8.26 3.27
C ALA A 127 -0.04 -7.85 2.12
N PHE A 128 0.40 -6.92 1.26
CA PHE A 128 -0.34 -6.50 0.08
C PHE A 128 -0.59 -7.68 -0.87
N PHE A 129 0.44 -8.43 -1.24
CA PHE A 129 0.30 -9.56 -2.17
C PHE A 129 -0.54 -10.68 -1.61
N ASN A 130 -0.37 -11.02 -0.32
CA ASN A 130 -1.18 -12.04 0.35
C ASN A 130 -2.66 -11.70 0.30
N VAL A 131 -3.04 -10.44 0.57
CA VAL A 131 -4.43 -10.00 0.54
C VAL A 131 -4.94 -9.89 -0.89
N ARG A 132 -4.18 -9.24 -1.77
CA ARG A 132 -4.54 -8.98 -3.18
C ARG A 132 -4.76 -10.27 -3.98
N PHE A 133 -4.03 -11.31 -3.64
CA PHE A 133 -4.08 -12.61 -4.30
C PHE A 133 -4.65 -13.71 -3.39
N ALA A 134 -5.29 -13.41 -2.26
CA ALA A 134 -5.87 -14.45 -1.39
C ALA A 134 -6.95 -15.27 -2.11
N VAL A 135 -7.77 -14.63 -2.93
CA VAL A 135 -8.92 -15.25 -3.62
C VAL A 135 -8.71 -15.11 -5.13
N SER A 136 -8.94 -16.18 -5.90
CA SER A 136 -8.95 -16.09 -7.37
C SER A 136 -10.14 -15.22 -7.77
N GLU A 137 -9.87 -14.02 -8.26
CA GLU A 137 -10.86 -12.94 -8.39
C GLU A 137 -11.72 -13.04 -9.65
N LEU A 138 -11.90 -14.26 -10.13
CA LEU A 138 -12.71 -14.62 -11.28
C LEU A 138 -14.19 -14.19 -11.14
N GLU A 139 -14.64 -13.82 -9.94
CA GLU A 139 -16.05 -13.54 -9.63
C GLU A 139 -16.40 -12.06 -9.39
N ARG A 140 -15.41 -11.15 -9.32
CA ARG A 140 -15.69 -9.72 -9.11
C ARG A 140 -15.00 -8.88 -10.18
N PRO A 141 -15.70 -7.96 -10.87
CA PRO A 141 -15.06 -7.06 -11.82
C PRO A 141 -14.12 -6.11 -11.07
N ARG A 142 -12.86 -6.49 -10.90
CA ARG A 142 -11.83 -5.67 -10.26
C ARG A 142 -11.00 -4.96 -11.31
N PHE A 143 -11.64 -4.02 -11.99
CA PHE A 143 -10.96 -2.95 -12.72
C PHE A 143 -11.37 -1.61 -12.14
N LEU A 144 -11.20 -1.44 -10.83
CA LEU A 144 -11.02 -0.10 -10.30
C LEU A 144 -9.59 0.29 -10.62
N THR A 145 -9.42 1.30 -11.46
CA THR A 145 -8.14 1.90 -11.87
C THR A 145 -7.21 2.16 -10.67
N LEU A 146 -7.77 2.39 -9.48
CA LEU A 146 -7.05 2.55 -8.21
C LEU A 146 -6.17 1.34 -7.81
N ILE A 147 -6.61 0.11 -8.10
CA ILE A 147 -5.84 -1.10 -7.73
C ILE A 147 -4.70 -1.34 -8.71
N ALA A 148 -4.81 -0.85 -9.95
CA ALA A 148 -3.78 -1.04 -10.97
C ALA A 148 -2.53 -0.20 -10.68
N SER A 149 -2.69 1.05 -10.21
CA SER A 149 -1.56 1.89 -9.80
C SER A 149 -0.85 1.32 -8.57
N ASP A 150 -1.60 0.85 -7.57
CA ASP A 150 -1.05 0.26 -6.36
C ASP A 150 -0.28 -1.04 -6.67
N LEU A 151 -0.79 -1.84 -7.61
CA LEU A 151 -0.10 -3.04 -8.09
C LEU A 151 1.20 -2.69 -8.82
N ALA A 152 1.17 -1.70 -9.72
CA ALA A 152 2.38 -1.27 -10.41
C ALA A 152 3.43 -0.74 -9.43
N TYR A 153 3.01 0.10 -8.48
CA TYR A 153 3.87 0.65 -7.43
C TYR A 153 4.52 -0.47 -6.60
N THR A 154 3.74 -1.47 -6.16
CA THR A 154 4.27 -2.58 -5.36
C THR A 154 5.29 -3.43 -6.11
N PHE A 155 5.09 -3.71 -7.40
CA PHE A 155 6.10 -4.38 -8.22
C PHE A 155 7.37 -3.54 -8.39
N ILE A 156 7.23 -2.25 -8.71
CA ILE A 156 8.37 -1.34 -8.85
C ILE A 156 9.17 -1.30 -7.54
N THR A 157 8.50 -1.16 -6.40
CA THR A 157 9.15 -1.13 -5.09
C THR A 157 9.80 -2.47 -4.74
N GLY A 158 9.16 -3.60 -5.05
CA GLY A 158 9.77 -4.93 -4.90
C GLY A 158 11.05 -5.08 -5.72
N ILE A 159 11.04 -4.64 -6.97
CA ILE A 159 12.24 -4.63 -7.83
C ILE A 159 13.30 -3.71 -7.23
N LYS A 160 12.94 -2.51 -6.77
CA LYS A 160 13.89 -1.60 -6.11
C LYS A 160 14.57 -2.26 -4.91
N LEU A 161 13.83 -2.94 -4.04
CA LEU A 161 14.40 -3.66 -2.87
C LEU A 161 15.42 -4.73 -3.26
N LEU A 162 15.25 -5.37 -4.43
CA LEU A 162 16.20 -6.33 -4.99
C LEU A 162 17.45 -5.68 -5.61
N THR A 163 17.44 -4.36 -5.76
CA THR A 163 18.59 -3.59 -6.30
C THR A 163 19.39 -2.85 -5.22
N VAL A 164 18.81 -2.66 -4.03
CA VAL A 164 19.46 -1.98 -2.89
C VAL A 164 20.72 -2.73 -2.46
N ARG A 165 21.83 -1.99 -2.27
CA ARG A 165 23.11 -2.54 -1.82
C ARG A 165 23.51 -1.89 -0.50
N VAL A 166 23.18 -2.56 0.59
CA VAL A 166 23.44 -2.09 1.97
C VAL A 166 24.06 -3.24 2.78
N PRO A 167 25.03 -2.98 3.67
CA PRO A 167 25.59 -4.03 4.52
C PRO A 167 24.50 -4.76 5.33
N GLY A 168 24.52 -6.10 5.31
CA GLY A 168 23.49 -6.93 5.97
C GLY A 168 22.21 -7.17 5.16
N TRP A 169 22.07 -6.55 3.99
CA TRP A 169 20.93 -6.76 3.09
C TRP A 169 21.15 -7.95 2.16
N ASN A 170 20.62 -9.13 2.52
CA ASN A 170 20.82 -10.38 1.77
C ASN A 170 19.78 -10.55 0.65
N LEU A 171 20.19 -10.27 -0.59
CA LEU A 171 19.30 -10.33 -1.77
C LEU A 171 18.70 -11.71 -2.04
N ASP A 172 19.43 -12.80 -1.76
CA ASP A 172 18.89 -14.16 -1.96
C ASP A 172 17.76 -14.44 -0.99
N HIS A 173 17.89 -13.97 0.25
CA HIS A 173 16.83 -14.10 1.25
C HIS A 173 15.61 -13.25 0.85
N ILE A 174 15.83 -12.00 0.47
CA ILE A 174 14.76 -11.07 0.08
C ILE A 174 14.05 -11.54 -1.17
N GLY A 175 14.77 -12.06 -2.16
CA GLY A 175 14.19 -12.64 -3.36
C GLY A 175 13.23 -13.79 -3.05
N LYS A 176 13.59 -14.64 -2.08
CA LYS A 176 12.72 -15.73 -1.61
C LYS A 176 11.49 -15.21 -0.85
N GLU A 177 11.67 -14.19 -0.02
CA GLU A 177 10.56 -13.56 0.73
C GLU A 177 9.55 -12.87 -0.19
N LEU A 178 10.04 -12.12 -1.18
CA LEU A 178 9.16 -11.40 -2.11
C LEU A 178 8.52 -12.32 -3.16
N ALA A 179 9.27 -13.33 -3.65
CA ALA A 179 8.82 -14.32 -4.63
C ALA A 179 8.02 -13.71 -5.81
N LEU A 180 8.50 -12.58 -6.35
CA LEU A 180 7.78 -11.80 -7.37
C LEU A 180 7.51 -12.61 -8.64
N ASP A 181 8.41 -13.55 -8.97
CA ASP A 181 8.26 -14.50 -10.07
C ASP A 181 6.98 -15.34 -9.89
N LYS A 182 6.77 -15.92 -8.71
CA LYS A 182 5.60 -16.74 -8.42
C LYS A 182 4.31 -15.92 -8.49
N ILE A 183 4.36 -14.68 -8.02
CA ILE A 183 3.21 -13.77 -8.07
C ILE A 183 2.84 -13.45 -9.52
N LEU A 184 3.83 -13.10 -10.36
CA LEU A 184 3.61 -12.83 -11.77
C LEU A 184 3.08 -14.05 -12.53
N THR A 185 3.66 -15.24 -12.29
CA THR A 185 3.16 -16.49 -12.88
C THR A 185 1.70 -16.75 -12.51
N ARG A 186 1.33 -16.49 -11.26
CA ARG A 186 -0.06 -16.60 -10.83
C ARG A 186 -0.98 -15.63 -11.57
N GLN A 187 -0.57 -14.37 -11.74
CA GLN A 187 -1.35 -13.39 -12.50
C GLN A 187 -1.55 -13.77 -13.97
N ILE A 188 -0.51 -14.33 -14.60
CA ILE A 188 -0.59 -14.84 -15.97
C ILE A 188 -1.65 -15.94 -16.04
N SER A 189 -1.59 -16.91 -15.12
CA SER A 189 -2.55 -18.03 -15.06
C SER A 189 -4.00 -17.56 -14.81
N ASP A 190 -4.20 -16.61 -13.88
CA ASP A 190 -5.52 -16.02 -13.63
C ASP A 190 -6.07 -15.31 -14.88
N LEU A 191 -5.23 -14.57 -15.60
CA LEU A 191 -5.61 -13.88 -16.83
C LEU A 191 -5.95 -14.87 -17.96
N GLU A 192 -5.17 -15.93 -18.13
CA GLU A 192 -5.45 -17.01 -19.09
C GLU A 192 -6.80 -17.68 -18.79
N SER A 193 -7.09 -17.96 -17.51
CA SER A 193 -8.38 -18.50 -17.07
C SER A 193 -9.54 -17.54 -17.42
N MET A 194 -9.38 -16.25 -17.16
CA MET A 194 -10.37 -15.23 -17.53
C MET A 194 -10.61 -15.16 -19.04
N ILE A 195 -9.54 -15.21 -19.85
CA ILE A 195 -9.64 -15.20 -21.32
C ILE A 195 -10.40 -16.44 -21.81
N ASN A 196 -10.07 -17.62 -21.28
CA ASN A 196 -10.73 -18.87 -21.66
C ASN A 196 -12.22 -18.86 -21.29
N ARG A 197 -12.59 -18.37 -20.10
CA ARG A 197 -14.01 -18.22 -19.70
C ARG A 197 -14.78 -17.28 -20.62
N ARG A 198 -14.18 -16.15 -21.01
CA ARG A 198 -14.80 -15.19 -21.94
C ARG A 198 -14.97 -15.79 -23.33
N LYS A 199 -13.97 -16.52 -23.83
CA LYS A 199 -14.04 -17.25 -25.12
C LYS A 199 -15.17 -18.29 -25.12
N ASN A 200 -15.39 -18.96 -23.99
CA ASN A 200 -16.39 -20.02 -23.86
C ASN A 200 -17.81 -19.52 -23.53
N GLY A 201 -18.05 -18.20 -23.49
CA GLY A 201 -19.38 -17.62 -23.24
C GLY A 201 -19.93 -17.83 -21.82
N LEU A 202 -19.11 -18.29 -20.86
CA LEU A 202 -19.50 -18.58 -19.48
C LEU A 202 -19.57 -17.32 -18.60
N LEU A 203 -20.18 -16.26 -19.12
CA LEU A 203 -20.55 -15.08 -18.34
C LEU A 203 -21.99 -15.27 -17.84
N PHE A 204 -22.12 -15.97 -16.71
CA PHE A 204 -23.34 -16.07 -15.90
C PHE A 204 -24.61 -16.53 -16.65
N THR A 205 -24.82 -17.84 -16.72
CA THR A 205 -26.15 -18.40 -16.47
C THR A 205 -26.20 -18.76 -14.98
N ASP A 206 -26.74 -17.89 -14.14
CA ASP A 206 -27.70 -18.28 -13.11
C ASP A 206 -28.23 -17.06 -12.34
N ARG A 207 -29.51 -17.16 -12.02
CA ARG A 207 -30.41 -16.18 -11.40
C ARG A 207 -30.08 -15.94 -9.93
#